data_AF-A0A9N9P8U0-F1
#
_entry.id   AF-A0A9N9P8U0-F1
#
_cell.length_a   1.000
_cell.length_b   1.000
_cell.length_c   1.000
_cell.angle_alpha   90.00
_cell.angle_beta   90.00
_cell.angle_gamma   90.00
#
_symmetry.space_group_name_H-M   'P 1'
#
loop_
_entity.id
_entity.type
_entity.pdbx_description
1 polymer ?
#
loop_
_entity_poly.entity_id
_entity_poly.type
_entity_poly.pdbx_seq_one_letter_code
_entity_poly.pdbx_strand_id
1 'polypeptide(L)' 'LENSQLTNSSKRIKWIPADNETLDNYFAKPLNNDQQKKLNHLLLRATISCGFAFHWIENPEVKALFKYINPSIELPRRS' A
#
# COMPACT_ATOMS: atom_id res chain seq x y z
N LEU A 1 25.27 -57.82 5.68
CA LEU A 1 25.60 -56.84 4.63
C LEU A 1 24.39 -55.96 4.43
N GLU A 2 24.63 -54.66 4.56
CA GLU A 2 23.72 -53.53 4.54
C GLU A 2 23.21 -53.23 3.12
N ASN A 3 22.23 -52.30 3.06
CA ASN A 3 21.76 -51.49 1.93
C ASN A 3 20.43 -51.91 1.30
N SER A 4 19.43 -51.04 1.13
CA SER A 4 19.27 -49.64 1.55
C SER A 4 17.80 -49.26 1.36
N GLN A 5 17.24 -48.58 2.36
CA GLN A 5 15.96 -47.91 2.30
C GLN A 5 16.02 -46.82 1.21
N LEU A 6 15.38 -47.03 0.05
CA LEU A 6 15.04 -45.95 -0.86
C LEU A 6 13.81 -45.22 -0.28
N THR A 7 14.05 -44.32 0.66
CA THR A 7 13.01 -43.43 1.18
C THR A 7 12.64 -42.43 0.09
N ASN A 8 11.57 -42.75 -0.63
CA ASN A 8 10.99 -41.83 -1.61
C ASN A 8 10.26 -40.71 -0.86
N SER A 9 11.00 -39.74 -0.32
CA SER A 9 10.42 -38.56 0.30
C SER A 9 9.96 -37.59 -0.79
N SER A 10 8.80 -37.88 -1.38
CA SER A 10 8.06 -36.86 -2.13
C SER A 10 7.65 -35.76 -1.15
N LYS A 11 8.44 -34.67 -1.11
CA LYS A 11 8.03 -33.43 -0.46
C LYS A 11 6.78 -32.94 -1.19
N ARG A 12 5.61 -33.25 -0.67
CA ARG A 12 4.34 -32.71 -1.15
C ARG A 12 4.39 -31.20 -0.97
N ILE A 13 4.64 -30.46 -2.05
CA ILE A 13 4.42 -29.01 -2.06
C ILE A 13 2.92 -28.83 -1.86
N LYS A 14 2.54 -28.35 -0.67
CA LYS A 14 1.16 -28.00 -0.34
C LYS A 14 0.86 -26.70 -1.08
N TRP A 15 0.04 -26.78 -2.13
CA TRP A 15 -0.54 -25.60 -2.75
C TRP A 15 -1.40 -24.90 -1.71
N ILE A 16 -0.93 -23.76 -1.20
CA ILE A 16 -1.73 -22.85 -0.40
C ILE A 16 -2.36 -21.90 -1.43
N PRO A 17 -3.69 -21.83 -1.54
CA PRO A 17 -4.34 -20.81 -2.36
C PRO A 17 -3.83 -19.46 -1.90
N ALA A 18 -3.35 -18.63 -2.83
CA ALA A 18 -3.02 -17.25 -2.49
C ALA A 18 -4.29 -16.63 -1.91
N ASP A 19 -4.27 -16.31 -0.63
CA ASP A 19 -5.36 -15.55 -0.02
C ASP A 19 -5.29 -14.16 -0.63
N ASN A 20 -6.36 -13.78 -1.34
CA ASN A 20 -6.45 -12.49 -2.02
C ASN A 20 -6.23 -11.33 -1.03
N GLU A 21 -6.56 -11.52 0.26
CA GLU A 21 -6.26 -10.55 1.33
C GLU A 21 -4.75 -10.26 1.46
N THR A 22 -3.88 -11.23 1.18
CA THR A 22 -2.43 -11.06 1.35
C THR A 22 -1.83 -10.20 0.23
N LEU A 23 -2.37 -10.32 -0.99
CA LEU A 23 -1.97 -9.50 -2.12
C LEU A 23 -2.56 -8.09 -2.01
N ASP A 24 -3.84 -7.98 -1.63
CA ASP A 24 -4.49 -6.68 -1.45
C ASP A 24 -3.82 -5.87 -0.35
N ASN A 25 -3.43 -6.50 0.77
CA ASN A 25 -2.68 -5.86 1.84
C ASN A 25 -1.27 -5.41 1.44
N TYR A 26 -0.65 -6.03 0.43
CA TYR A 26 0.64 -5.62 -0.09
C TYR A 26 0.52 -4.30 -0.89
N PHE A 27 -0.53 -4.16 -1.70
CA PHE A 27 -0.78 -2.97 -2.50
C PHE A 27 -1.43 -1.82 -1.70
N ALA A 28 -2.28 -2.15 -0.72
CA ALA A 28 -3.02 -1.18 0.10
C ALA A 28 -2.40 -0.96 1.49
N LYS A 29 -1.09 -1.18 1.66
CA LYS A 29 -0.45 -0.96 2.96
C LYS A 29 -0.61 0.50 3.40
N PRO A 30 -1.17 0.78 4.60
CA PRO A 30 -1.26 2.13 5.11
C PRO A 30 0.12 2.74 5.34
N LEU A 31 0.22 4.04 5.09
CA LEU A 31 1.44 4.78 5.33
C LEU A 31 1.74 4.80 6.83
N ASN A 32 3.00 4.53 7.19
CA ASN A 32 3.42 4.77 8.57
C ASN A 32 3.47 6.29 8.86
N ASN A 33 3.60 6.66 10.13
CA ASN A 33 3.57 8.07 10.54
C ASN A 33 4.62 8.95 9.83
N ASP A 34 5.82 8.42 9.58
CA ASP A 34 6.90 9.18 8.93
C ASP A 34 6.66 9.35 7.43
N GLN A 35 6.12 8.32 6.78
CA GLN A 35 5.68 8.39 5.40
C GLN A 35 4.51 9.37 5.23
N GLN A 36 3.54 9.37 6.16
CA GLN A 36 2.43 10.31 6.15
C GLN A 36 2.92 11.76 6.31
N LYS A 37 3.86 12.01 7.24
CA LYS A 37 4.50 13.33 7.39
C LYS A 37 5.21 13.76 6.11
N LYS A 38 5.96 12.85 5.47
CA LYS A 38 6.64 13.12 4.21
C LYS A 38 5.67 13.43 3.08
N LEU A 39 4.58 12.68 2.97
CA LEU A 39 3.51 12.95 2.00
C LEU A 39 2.91 14.35 2.21
N ASN A 40 2.51 14.68 3.45
CA ASN A 40 1.96 15.99 3.78
C ASN A 40 2.93 17.13 3.40
N HIS A 41 4.23 16.96 3.66
CA HIS A 41 5.24 17.93 3.28
C HIS A 41 5.38 18.08 1.75
N LEU A 42 5.33 16.97 0.99
CA LEU A 42 5.38 17.00 -0.47
C LEU A 42 4.13 17.68 -1.06
N LEU A 43 2.94 17.36 -0.54
CA LEU A 43 1.68 18.00 -0.94
C LEU A 43 1.70 19.50 -0.67
N LEU A 44 2.23 19.92 0.49
CA LEU A 44 2.36 21.33 0.84
C LEU A 44 3.28 22.05 -0.17
N ARG A 45 4.46 21.48 -0.44
CA ARG A 45 5.41 22.05 -1.40
C ARG A 45 4.82 22.15 -2.81
N ALA A 46 4.15 21.10 -3.28
CA ALA A 46 3.48 21.08 -4.58
C ALA A 46 2.37 22.13 -4.66
N THR A 47 1.55 22.23 -3.61
CA THR A 47 0.46 23.23 -3.51
C THR A 47 1.01 24.63 -3.66
N ILE A 48 2.08 24.97 -2.92
CA ILE A 48 2.72 26.28 -2.97
C ILE A 48 3.37 26.53 -4.34
N SER A 49 4.13 25.56 -4.87
CA SER A 49 4.83 25.74 -6.15
C SER A 49 3.88 25.91 -7.34
N CYS A 50 2.71 25.28 -7.29
CA CYS A 50 1.70 25.38 -8.34
C CYS A 50 0.71 26.52 -8.12
N GLY A 51 0.82 27.27 -7.01
CA GLY A 51 -0.12 28.35 -6.67
C GLY A 51 -1.54 27.86 -6.39
N PHE A 52 -1.69 26.60 -5.97
CA PHE A 52 -3.01 26.03 -5.69
C PHE A 52 -3.57 26.58 -4.37
N ALA A 53 -4.84 26.94 -4.38
CA ALA A 53 -5.55 27.33 -3.17
C ALA A 53 -5.73 26.11 -2.25
N PHE A 54 -5.38 26.21 -0.97
CA PHE A 54 -5.40 25.09 -0.01
C PHE A 54 -6.73 24.32 0.08
N HIS A 55 -7.84 24.91 -0.34
CA HIS A 55 -9.14 24.23 -0.41
C HIS A 55 -9.20 23.11 -1.46
N TRP A 56 -8.24 23.02 -2.37
CA TRP A 56 -8.22 21.99 -3.43
C TRP A 56 -8.25 20.57 -2.85
N ILE A 57 -7.65 20.38 -1.67
CA ILE A 57 -7.57 19.08 -1.00
C ILE A 57 -8.92 18.54 -0.51
N GLU A 58 -9.92 19.43 -0.38
CA GLU A 58 -11.27 19.06 0.00
C GLU A 58 -12.14 18.67 -1.19
N ASN A 59 -11.70 18.98 -2.41
CA ASN A 59 -12.43 18.70 -3.64
C ASN A 59 -12.69 17.19 -3.78
N PRO A 60 -13.94 16.77 -4.04
CA PRO A 60 -14.28 15.35 -4.18
C PRO A 60 -13.52 14.65 -5.30
N GLU A 61 -13.23 15.31 -6.41
CA GLU A 61 -12.47 14.75 -7.54
C GLU A 61 -11.02 14.46 -7.13
N VAL A 62 -10.43 15.34 -6.34
CA VAL A 62 -9.08 15.16 -5.80
C VAL A 62 -9.04 13.98 -4.84
N LYS A 63 -10.03 13.88 -3.94
CA LYS A 63 -10.14 12.73 -3.02
C LYS A 63 -10.32 11.42 -3.79
N ALA A 64 -11.12 11.42 -4.85
CA ALA A 64 -11.31 10.25 -5.71
C ALA A 64 -10.01 9.84 -6.41
N LEU A 65 -9.26 10.80 -6.95
CA LEU A 65 -7.95 10.56 -7.56
C LEU A 65 -6.97 9.90 -6.57
N PHE A 66 -6.80 10.46 -5.37
CA PHE A 66 -5.89 9.89 -4.38
C PHE A 66 -6.33 8.50 -3.92
N LYS A 67 -7.64 8.29 -3.73
CA LYS A 67 -8.20 6.98 -3.40
C LYS A 67 -7.97 5.94 -4.49
N TYR A 68 -7.99 6.34 -5.77
CA TYR A 68 -7.65 5.48 -6.90
C TYR A 68 -6.17 5.11 -6.91
N ILE A 69 -5.29 6.09 -6.65
CA ILE A 69 -3.82 5.87 -6.63
C ILE A 69 -3.44 4.91 -5.50
N ASN A 70 -3.94 5.15 -4.29
CA ASN A 70 -3.75 4.26 -3.16
C ASN A 70 -4.87 4.53 -2.14
N PRO A 71 -5.77 3.57 -1.90
CA PRO A 71 -6.88 3.72 -0.95
C PRO A 71 -6.44 4.09 0.46
N SER A 72 -5.21 3.77 0.83
CA SER A 72 -4.66 3.96 2.16
C SER A 72 -3.91 5.30 2.32
N ILE A 73 -3.90 6.14 1.28
CA ILE A 73 -3.47 7.53 1.38
C ILE A 73 -4.61 8.36 1.93
N GLU A 74 -4.38 8.94 3.11
CA GLU A 74 -5.26 9.96 3.64
C GLU A 74 -4.70 11.36 3.35
N LEU A 75 -5.53 12.19 2.72
CA LEU A 75 -5.20 13.59 2.51
C LEU A 75 -5.36 14.38 3.82
N PRO A 76 -4.45 15.33 4.12
CA PRO A 76 -4.58 16.16 5.31
C PRO A 76 -5.89 16.94 5.31
N ARG A 77 -6.57 16.95 6.46
CA ARG A 77 -7.75 17.77 6.71
C ARG A 77 -7.33 19.13 7.23
N ARG A 78 -8.14 20.15 6.97
CA ARG A 78 -8.02 21.43 7.67
C ARG A 78 -8.44 21.23 9.13
N SER A 79 -7.60 21.68 10.05
CA SER A 79 -7.89 21.77 11.50
C SER A 79 -8.78 22.97 11.79
#